data_AF-A0A0C3P040-F1
#
_entry.id   AF-A0A0C3P040-F1
#
_cell.length_a   1.000
_cell.length_b   1.000
_cell.length_c   1.000
_cell.angle_alpha   90.00
_cell.angle_beta   90.00
_cell.angle_gamma   90.00
#
_symmetry.space_group_name_H-M   'P 1'
#
loop_
_entity.id
_entity.type
_entity.pdbx_description
1 polymer ?
#
loop_
_entity_poly.entity_id
_entity_poly.type
_entity_poly.pdbx_seq_one_letter_code
_entity_poly.pdbx_strand_id
1 'polypeptide(L)'
;VQSSRPGVTSKTYHCLYDTTIQCTLGVVFLAQVQVYSPFNDTVHTEDTVAFMVARTYIPTSIPKDTILLEASDVIPFLGDPTSEEYKAALPDCPCMFVYGLGSVSSHAITLPDGVLKAFSITASDYVWDANMMSMVV
;
A
#
# COMPACT_ATOMS: atom_id res chain seq x y z
N VAL A 1 13.41 7.74 -8.19
CA VAL A 1 14.36 6.67 -7.83
C VAL A 1 14.46 5.66 -8.95
N GLN A 2 15.65 5.11 -9.22
CA GLN A 2 15.85 4.11 -10.27
C GLN A 2 16.12 2.76 -9.61
N SER A 3 15.56 1.68 -10.15
CA SER A 3 15.90 0.31 -9.76
C SER A 3 16.12 -0.62 -10.95
N SER A 4 16.67 -1.80 -10.66
CA SER A 4 16.90 -2.87 -11.61
C SER A 4 16.73 -4.22 -10.91
N ARG A 5 15.87 -5.08 -11.45
CA ARG A 5 15.72 -6.45 -10.93
C ARG A 5 16.99 -7.26 -11.19
N PRO A 6 17.39 -8.17 -10.29
CA PRO A 6 18.52 -9.06 -10.52
C PRO A 6 18.37 -9.84 -11.84
N GLY A 7 19.38 -9.79 -12.70
CA GLY A 7 19.38 -10.46 -14.00
C GLY A 7 18.65 -9.72 -15.13
N VAL A 8 18.10 -8.53 -14.88
CA VAL A 8 17.42 -7.70 -15.88
C VAL A 8 18.22 -6.41 -16.12
N THR A 9 18.50 -6.09 -17.40
CA THR A 9 19.26 -4.89 -17.79
C THR A 9 18.41 -3.64 -17.99
N SER A 10 17.08 -3.77 -18.02
CA SER A 10 16.16 -2.63 -18.13
C SER A 10 16.14 -1.84 -16.82
N LYS A 11 16.27 -0.52 -16.93
CA LYS A 11 16.12 0.40 -15.81
C LYS A 11 14.65 0.75 -15.62
N THR A 12 14.17 0.64 -14.40
CA THR A 12 12.81 1.06 -14.02
C THR A 12 12.92 2.33 -13.18
N TYR A 13 12.04 3.30 -13.44
CA TYR A 13 12.00 4.57 -12.74
C TYR A 13 10.72 4.65 -11.91
N HIS A 14 10.84 5.23 -10.73
CA HIS A 14 9.77 5.30 -9.75
C HIS A 14 9.74 6.64 -9.03
N CYS A 15 8.55 7.09 -8.69
CA CYS A 15 8.31 8.11 -7.68
C CYS A 15 8.10 7.45 -6.32
N LEU A 16 8.62 8.08 -5.27
CA LEU A 16 8.41 7.66 -3.89
C LEU A 16 7.60 8.73 -3.18
N TYR A 17 6.57 8.30 -2.47
CA TYR A 17 5.71 9.16 -1.67
C TYR A 17 5.61 8.60 -0.25
N ASP A 18 5.74 9.48 0.73
CA ASP A 18 5.38 9.17 2.11
C ASP A 18 3.86 9.28 2.27
N THR A 19 3.25 8.33 2.97
CA THR A 19 1.81 8.31 3.22
C THR A 19 1.50 7.63 4.55
N THR A 20 0.21 7.50 4.86
CA THR A 20 -0.27 6.79 6.03
C THR A 20 -1.41 5.86 5.68
N ILE A 21 -1.44 4.68 6.31
CA ILE A 21 -2.59 3.79 6.27
C ILE A 21 -3.47 4.08 7.48
N GLN A 22 -4.69 4.53 7.25
CA GLN A 22 -5.68 4.76 8.28
C GLN A 22 -6.66 3.58 8.34
N CYS A 23 -6.73 2.92 9.50
CA CYS A 23 -7.67 1.83 9.75
C CYS A 23 -8.98 2.36 10.33
N THR A 24 -10.06 1.59 10.18
CA THR A 24 -11.42 1.92 10.66
C THR A 24 -11.51 2.18 12.17
N LEU A 25 -10.57 1.64 12.96
CA LEU A 25 -10.47 1.88 14.41
C LEU A 25 -9.64 3.11 14.78
N GLY A 26 -9.29 3.97 13.80
CA GLY A 26 -8.51 5.19 14.02
C GLY A 26 -7.01 4.97 14.21
N VAL A 27 -6.53 3.73 14.08
CA VAL A 27 -5.09 3.42 14.08
C VAL A 27 -4.47 3.89 12.77
N VAL A 28 -3.31 4.56 12.87
CA VAL A 28 -2.58 5.09 11.73
C VAL A 28 -1.19 4.45 11.68
N PHE A 29 -0.80 3.93 10.51
CA PHE A 29 0.52 3.37 10.26
C PHE A 29 1.28 4.22 9.23
N LEU A 30 2.59 4.39 9.43
CA LEU A 30 3.45 4.97 8.40
C LEU A 30 3.56 4.03 7.22
N ALA A 31 3.47 4.58 6.02
CA ALA A 31 3.64 3.83 4.79
C ALA A 31 4.43 4.63 3.76
N GLN A 32 5.08 3.91 2.86
CA GLN A 32 5.71 4.50 1.69
C GLN A 32 5.19 3.82 0.43
N VAL A 33 4.91 4.63 -0.58
CA VAL A 33 4.38 4.20 -1.87
C VAL A 33 5.45 4.39 -2.92
N GLN A 34 5.71 3.32 -3.67
CA GLN A 34 6.49 3.35 -4.89
C GLN A 34 5.54 3.27 -6.08
N VAL A 35 5.52 4.32 -6.91
CA VAL A 35 4.74 4.40 -8.14
C VAL A 35 5.68 4.32 -9.33
N TYR A 36 5.40 3.43 -10.28
CA TYR A 36 6.12 3.42 -11.55
C TYR A 36 5.89 4.73 -12.30
N SER A 37 6.96 5.36 -12.76
CA SER A 37 6.93 6.65 -13.44
C SER A 37 8.00 6.66 -14.50
N PRO A 38 7.66 6.68 -15.80
CA PRO A 38 8.65 6.92 -16.87
C PRO A 38 9.52 8.16 -16.57
N PHE A 39 10.72 8.19 -17.14
CA PHE A 39 11.74 9.21 -16.80
C PHE A 39 11.26 10.67 -16.97
N ASN A 40 10.35 10.93 -17.91
CA ASN A 40 9.80 12.27 -18.18
C ASN A 40 8.33 12.41 -17.75
N ASP A 41 7.84 11.51 -16.90
CA ASP A 41 6.46 11.58 -16.43
C ASP A 41 6.27 12.68 -15.39
N THR A 42 5.03 13.15 -15.24
CA THR A 42 4.69 14.21 -14.30
C THR A 42 4.42 13.60 -12.93
N VAL A 43 5.25 13.97 -11.96
CA VAL A 43 5.06 13.57 -10.56
C VAL A 43 3.73 14.14 -10.05
N HIS A 44 2.95 13.32 -9.34
CA HIS A 44 1.74 13.81 -8.69
C HIS A 44 2.12 14.83 -7.61
N THR A 45 1.31 15.89 -7.51
CA THR A 45 1.52 16.93 -6.50
C THR A 45 1.30 16.36 -5.11
N GLU A 46 1.91 16.99 -4.09
CA GLU A 46 1.55 16.70 -2.69
C GLU A 46 0.04 16.85 -2.49
N ASP A 47 -0.49 16.08 -1.54
CA ASP A 47 -1.91 16.00 -1.20
C ASP A 47 -2.86 15.52 -2.33
N THR A 48 -2.31 15.03 -3.46
CA THR A 48 -3.11 14.37 -4.50
C THR A 48 -3.81 13.15 -3.92
N VAL A 49 -5.13 13.14 -3.99
CA VAL A 49 -5.91 11.94 -3.66
C VAL A 49 -5.97 11.06 -4.89
N ALA A 50 -5.70 9.77 -4.72
CA ALA A 50 -5.73 8.80 -5.81
C ALA A 50 -6.41 7.50 -5.35
N PHE A 51 -7.14 6.88 -6.26
CA PHE A 51 -7.47 5.47 -6.12
C PHE A 51 -6.27 4.64 -6.57
N MET A 52 -5.86 3.67 -5.76
CA MET A 52 -4.64 2.92 -5.99
C MET A 52 -4.83 1.42 -5.78
N VAL A 53 -4.22 0.63 -6.67
CA VAL A 53 -4.00 -0.80 -6.46
C VAL A 53 -2.51 -1.01 -6.25
N ALA A 54 -2.14 -1.58 -5.10
CA ALA A 54 -0.75 -1.79 -4.73
C ALA A 54 -0.51 -3.16 -4.11
N ARG A 55 0.66 -3.72 -4.37
CA ARG A 55 1.22 -4.84 -3.60
C ARG A 55 1.77 -4.28 -2.29
N THR A 56 1.57 -5.00 -1.21
CA THR A 56 1.92 -4.52 0.14
C THR A 56 2.91 -5.45 0.83
N TYR A 57 3.89 -4.86 1.50
CA TYR A 57 4.70 -5.52 2.51
C TYR A 57 4.37 -4.91 3.88
N ILE A 58 3.85 -5.75 4.76
CA ILE A 58 3.52 -5.37 6.14
C ILE A 58 4.54 -6.03 7.06
N PRO A 59 5.48 -5.27 7.64
CA PRO A 59 6.49 -5.82 8.53
C PRO A 59 5.85 -6.30 9.84
N THR A 60 6.37 -7.37 10.44
CA THR A 60 5.88 -7.91 11.71
C THR A 60 6.14 -6.99 12.92
N SER A 61 6.97 -5.98 12.73
CA SER A 61 7.40 -4.98 13.70
C SER A 61 6.56 -3.71 13.70
N ILE A 62 5.43 -3.66 12.98
CA ILE A 62 4.49 -2.53 13.07
C ILE A 62 4.07 -2.28 14.54
N PRO A 63 3.90 -1.00 14.96
CA PRO A 63 3.96 0.22 14.16
C PRO A 63 5.37 0.84 14.05
N LYS A 64 6.44 0.14 14.49
CA LYS A 64 7.80 0.70 14.50
C LYS A 64 8.37 0.90 13.09
N ASP A 65 8.11 -0.07 12.22
CA ASP A 65 8.64 -0.08 10.85
C ASP A 65 7.55 0.31 9.83
N THR A 66 7.99 0.93 8.73
CA THR A 66 7.14 1.47 7.66
C THR A 66 6.56 0.35 6.79
N ILE A 67 5.26 0.46 6.47
CA ILE A 67 4.60 -0.41 5.49
C ILE A 67 5.04 0.00 4.08
N LEU A 68 5.43 -0.95 3.25
CA LEU A 68 5.87 -0.65 1.88
C LEU A 68 4.78 -1.03 0.87
N LEU A 69 4.47 -0.11 -0.03
CA LEU A 69 3.48 -0.27 -1.09
C LEU A 69 4.15 -0.13 -2.46
N GLU A 70 3.90 -1.07 -3.36
CA GLU A 70 4.30 -1.00 -4.77
C GLU A 70 3.04 -0.90 -5.63
N ALA A 71 2.77 0.30 -6.15
CA ALA A 71 1.58 0.56 -6.93
C ALA A 71 1.66 -0.10 -8.32
N SER A 72 0.63 -0.84 -8.69
CA SER A 72 0.42 -1.35 -10.05
C SER A 72 -0.53 -0.49 -10.86
N ASP A 73 -1.47 0.20 -10.20
CA ASP A 73 -2.42 1.11 -10.81
C ASP A 73 -2.65 2.32 -9.91
N VAL A 74 -2.68 3.51 -10.50
CA VAL A 74 -2.84 4.80 -9.81
C VAL A 74 -3.75 5.68 -10.66
N ILE A 75 -4.91 6.02 -10.10
CA ILE A 75 -5.90 6.88 -10.74
C ILE A 75 -6.05 8.13 -9.86
N PRO A 76 -5.31 9.21 -10.15
CA PRO A 76 -5.42 10.45 -9.38
C PRO A 76 -6.76 11.14 -9.64
N PHE A 77 -7.35 11.70 -8.61
CA PHE A 77 -8.51 12.58 -8.74
C PHE A 77 -8.02 13.97 -9.16
N LEU A 78 -8.49 14.42 -10.32
CA LEU A 78 -8.10 15.70 -10.91
C LEU A 78 -8.70 16.88 -10.13
N GLY A 79 -7.93 17.96 -9.99
CA GLY A 79 -8.36 19.19 -9.32
C GLY A 79 -7.19 19.88 -8.63
N ASP A 80 -7.50 20.90 -7.84
CA ASP A 80 -6.56 21.56 -6.94
C ASP A 80 -6.68 20.93 -5.54
N PRO A 81 -5.69 20.16 -5.06
CA PRO A 81 -5.72 19.54 -3.74
C PRO A 81 -5.87 20.52 -2.58
N THR A 82 -5.53 21.80 -2.81
CA THR A 82 -5.61 22.86 -1.79
C THR A 82 -6.99 23.50 -1.69
N SER A 83 -7.89 23.23 -2.63
CA SER A 83 -9.28 23.72 -2.62
C SER A 83 -10.17 22.87 -1.71
N GLU A 84 -11.09 23.53 -1.00
CA GLU A 84 -12.07 22.82 -0.16
C GLU A 84 -13.13 22.12 -1.01
N GLU A 85 -13.43 22.64 -2.20
CA GLU A 85 -14.31 22.01 -3.17
C GLU A 85 -13.75 20.70 -3.70
N TYR A 86 -12.41 20.57 -3.80
CA TYR A 86 -11.77 19.33 -4.18
C TYR A 86 -12.10 18.21 -3.20
N LYS A 87 -11.93 18.45 -1.89
CA LYS A 87 -12.25 17.48 -0.84
C LYS A 87 -13.72 17.06 -0.87
N ALA A 88 -14.62 18.01 -1.09
CA ALA A 88 -16.06 17.75 -1.17
C ALA A 88 -16.46 16.93 -2.41
N ALA A 89 -15.64 16.95 -3.46
CA ALA A 89 -15.89 16.20 -4.70
C ALA A 89 -15.28 14.77 -4.70
N LEU A 90 -14.47 14.43 -3.68
CA LEU A 90 -13.87 13.11 -3.58
C LEU A 90 -14.96 12.06 -3.27
N PRO A 91 -14.87 10.86 -3.87
CA PRO A 91 -15.80 9.79 -3.55
C PRO A 91 -15.52 9.27 -2.13
N ASP A 92 -16.59 9.08 -1.37
CA ASP A 92 -16.53 8.34 -0.11
C ASP A 92 -16.19 6.87 -0.40
N CYS A 93 -14.95 6.47 -0.12
CA CYS A 93 -14.54 5.07 -0.12
C CYS A 93 -14.35 4.62 1.35
N PRO A 94 -15.39 4.08 2.00
CA PRO A 94 -15.36 3.81 3.45
C PRO A 94 -14.41 2.68 3.84
N CYS A 95 -13.88 1.92 2.86
CA CYS A 95 -13.09 0.73 3.12
C CYS A 95 -11.90 0.64 2.16
N MET A 96 -10.70 0.51 2.72
CA MET A 96 -9.55 -0.01 1.97
C MET A 96 -9.77 -1.51 1.69
N PHE A 97 -9.59 -1.93 0.45
CA PHE A 97 -9.65 -3.34 0.08
C PHE A 97 -8.24 -3.94 0.10
N VAL A 98 -8.02 -4.92 0.97
CA VAL A 98 -6.76 -5.67 1.01
C VAL A 98 -7.02 -7.07 0.48
N TYR A 99 -6.36 -7.42 -0.62
CA TYR A 99 -6.36 -8.77 -1.16
C TYR A 99 -5.01 -9.42 -0.91
N GLY A 100 -4.99 -10.51 -0.14
CA GLY A 100 -3.77 -11.26 0.15
C GLY A 100 -3.88 -12.69 -0.39
N LEU A 101 -2.89 -13.11 -1.18
CA LEU A 101 -2.69 -14.52 -1.51
C LEU A 101 -1.51 -15.04 -0.68
N GLY A 102 -1.73 -16.09 0.09
CA GLY A 102 -0.69 -16.64 0.95
C GLY A 102 -1.02 -18.05 1.42
N SER A 103 -0.12 -18.65 2.17
CA SER A 103 -0.37 -19.91 2.87
C SER A 103 -0.92 -19.61 4.27
N VAL A 104 -1.98 -20.34 4.64
CA VAL A 104 -2.48 -20.32 6.02
C VAL A 104 -1.49 -21.10 6.88
N SER A 105 -0.85 -20.42 7.83
CA SER A 105 0.20 -21.00 8.67
C SER A 105 -0.25 -21.31 10.10
N SER A 106 -1.47 -20.90 10.49
CA SER A 106 -2.01 -21.15 11.83
C SER A 106 -3.41 -21.75 11.80
N HIS A 107 -3.80 -22.34 12.94
CA HIS A 107 -5.20 -22.60 13.23
C HIS A 107 -6.00 -21.29 13.38
N ALA A 108 -7.31 -21.39 13.20
CA ALA A 108 -8.23 -20.28 13.39
C ALA A 108 -8.19 -19.79 14.85
N ILE A 109 -8.10 -18.48 15.05
CA ILE A 109 -8.21 -17.82 16.35
C ILE A 109 -9.55 -17.10 16.38
N THR A 110 -10.36 -17.29 17.42
CA THR A 110 -11.59 -16.52 17.59
C THR A 110 -11.24 -15.10 18.03
N LEU A 111 -11.77 -14.11 17.31
CA LEU A 111 -11.58 -12.69 17.62
C LEU A 111 -12.36 -12.28 18.88
N PRO A 112 -12.07 -11.10 19.48
CA PRO A 112 -12.70 -10.67 20.74
C PRO A 112 -14.23 -10.57 20.71
N ASP A 113 -14.83 -10.48 19.52
CA ASP A 113 -16.29 -10.48 19.34
C ASP A 113 -16.95 -11.86 19.55
N GLY A 114 -16.15 -12.93 19.68
CA GLY A 114 -16.62 -14.30 19.84
C GLY A 114 -17.25 -14.93 18.60
N VAL A 115 -17.33 -14.19 17.48
CA VAL A 115 -18.03 -14.58 16.26
C VAL A 115 -17.07 -14.73 15.10
N LEU A 116 -16.16 -13.78 14.91
CA LEU A 116 -15.20 -13.79 13.81
C LEU A 116 -14.00 -14.68 14.12
N LYS A 117 -13.43 -15.25 13.06
CA LYS A 117 -12.21 -16.06 13.14
C LYS A 117 -11.13 -15.44 12.27
N ALA A 118 -9.94 -15.33 12.85
CA ALA A 118 -8.72 -14.88 12.20
C ALA A 118 -7.81 -16.07 11.90
N PHE A 119 -7.01 -15.97 10.85
CA PHE A 119 -6.00 -16.94 10.46
C PHE A 119 -4.71 -16.20 10.17
N SER A 120 -3.59 -16.73 10.63
CA SER A 120 -2.30 -16.21 10.20
C SER A 120 -2.08 -16.60 8.75
N ILE A 121 -1.94 -15.59 7.89
CA ILE A 121 -1.59 -15.74 6.49
C ILE A 121 -0.14 -15.30 6.32
N THR A 122 0.67 -16.19 5.77
CA THR A 122 2.03 -15.85 5.31
C THR A 122 1.97 -15.62 3.80
N ALA A 123 2.32 -14.42 3.38
CA ALA A 123 2.39 -14.04 1.96
C ALA A 123 3.83 -13.65 1.61
N SER A 124 4.33 -14.13 0.48
CA SER A 124 5.60 -13.69 -0.09
C SER A 124 5.36 -12.97 -1.41
N ASP A 125 5.85 -11.76 -1.52
CA ASP A 125 5.66 -10.92 -2.69
C ASP A 125 6.95 -10.18 -3.03
N TYR A 126 7.13 -9.82 -4.30
CA TYR A 126 8.29 -9.03 -4.71
C TYR A 126 7.94 -7.56 -4.60
N VAL A 127 8.44 -6.89 -3.56
CA VAL A 127 8.17 -5.47 -3.25
C VAL A 127 9.51 -4.75 -3.15
N TRP A 128 9.65 -3.63 -3.88
CA TRP A 128 10.82 -2.76 -3.82
C TRP A 128 12.15 -3.51 -4.04
N ASP A 129 12.21 -4.25 -5.15
CA ASP A 129 13.38 -5.02 -5.60
C ASP A 129 13.83 -6.19 -4.71
N ALA A 130 13.06 -6.53 -3.69
CA ALA A 130 13.30 -7.67 -2.82
C ALA A 130 12.08 -8.61 -2.76
N ASN A 131 12.33 -9.90 -2.54
CA ASN A 131 11.26 -10.80 -2.12
C ASN A 131 11.03 -10.57 -0.62
N MET A 132 9.85 -10.07 -0.29
CA MET A 132 9.44 -9.68 1.05
C MET A 132 8.37 -10.64 1.56
N MET A 133 8.45 -10.99 2.85
CA MET A 133 7.49 -11.90 3.48
C MET A 133 6.67 -11.16 4.53
N SER A 134 5.36 -11.08 4.30
CA SER A 134 4.39 -10.51 5.24
C SER A 134 3.71 -11.63 6.03
N MET A 135 3.44 -11.36 7.31
CA MET A 135 2.57 -12.20 8.14
C MET A 135 1.47 -11.33 8.73
N VAL A 136 0.22 -11.66 8.40
CA VAL A 136 -0.97 -10.90 8.82
C VAL A 136 -1.92 -11.85 9.53
N VAL A 137 -2.58 -11.38 10.59
CA VAL A 137 -3.56 -12.13 11.40
C VAL A 137 -4.90 -11.42 11.36
#